data_AF-A0A953YWX0-F1
#
_entry.id   AF-A0A953YWX0-F1
#
_cell.length_a   1.000
_cell.length_b   1.000
_cell.length_c   1.000
_cell.angle_alpha   90.00
_cell.angle_beta   90.00
_cell.angle_gamma   90.00
#
_symmetry.space_group_name_H-M   'P 1'
#
loop_
_entity.id
_entity.type
_entity.pdbx_description
1 polymer ?
#
loop_
_entity_poly.entity_id
_entity_poly.type
_entity_poly.pdbx_seq_one_letter_code
_entity_poly.pdbx_strand_id
1 'polypeptide(L)'
;MPARLSKLQREGVPHRVVATRAIKDPRKRLIKAIDLLDANLGVAVWDGRKNALEVLVLTILSQNTTDPNALRGYQNLTKHLPGETTGKDASTLPRDAAGNVDKVKLRLSNACTAVEPPDWARVAKLSQKKLGDYIRAAGLP
;
A
#
# COMPACT_ATOMS: atom_id res chain seq x y z
N MET A 1 -6.29 -41.46 -17.44
CA MET A 1 -7.38 -40.51 -17.17
C MET A 1 -7.02 -39.72 -15.92
N PRO A 2 -6.95 -38.38 -15.93
CA PRO A 2 -6.49 -37.66 -14.74
C PRO A 2 -7.62 -37.57 -13.71
N ALA A 3 -7.30 -37.87 -12.45
CA ALA A 3 -8.20 -37.80 -11.32
C ALA A 3 -8.68 -36.36 -11.10
N ARG A 4 -10.01 -36.17 -11.01
CA ARG A 4 -10.61 -34.90 -10.60
C ARG A 4 -10.24 -34.62 -9.15
N LEU A 5 -9.49 -33.55 -8.91
CA LEU A 5 -9.29 -33.01 -7.57
C LEU A 5 -10.66 -32.58 -7.01
N SER A 6 -11.05 -33.17 -5.88
CA SER A 6 -12.24 -32.76 -5.12
C SER A 6 -12.08 -31.32 -4.65
N LYS A 7 -13.12 -30.49 -4.82
CA LYS A 7 -13.15 -29.11 -4.32
C LYS A 7 -12.84 -29.10 -2.83
N LEU A 8 -11.84 -28.34 -2.41
CA LEU A 8 -11.61 -27.98 -1.02
C LEU A 8 -12.89 -27.33 -0.48
N GLN A 9 -13.66 -28.09 0.31
CA GLN A 9 -14.70 -27.51 1.15
C GLN A 9 -13.96 -26.72 2.23
N ARG A 10 -13.93 -25.39 2.05
CA ARG A 10 -13.71 -24.50 3.19
C ARG A 10 -14.91 -24.72 4.09
N GLU A 11 -14.71 -25.36 5.22
CA GLU A 11 -15.67 -25.32 6.33
C GLU A 11 -15.84 -23.83 6.67
N GLY A 12 -16.88 -23.24 6.10
CA GLY A 12 -17.28 -21.88 6.43
C GLY A 12 -17.62 -21.88 7.91
N VAL A 13 -16.94 -21.03 8.68
CA VAL A 13 -17.40 -20.60 10.00
C VAL A 13 -18.90 -20.34 9.87
N PRO A 14 -19.77 -20.94 10.71
CA PRO A 14 -21.21 -20.80 10.56
C PRO A 14 -21.56 -19.32 10.45
N HIS A 15 -22.14 -18.94 9.32
CA HIS A 15 -22.59 -17.57 9.08
C HIS A 15 -23.52 -17.19 10.23
N ARG A 16 -23.03 -16.33 11.12
CA ARG A 16 -23.81 -15.75 12.20
C ARG A 16 -25.08 -15.17 11.58
N VAL A 17 -26.25 -15.57 12.09
CA VAL A 17 -27.56 -15.04 11.70
C VAL A 17 -27.47 -13.51 11.71
N VAL A 18 -27.40 -12.92 10.52
CA VAL A 18 -27.28 -11.48 10.36
C VAL A 18 -28.61 -10.89 10.76
N ALA A 19 -28.65 -10.14 11.86
CA ALA A 19 -29.81 -9.35 12.23
C ALA A 19 -30.20 -8.47 11.03
N THR A 20 -31.28 -8.84 10.35
CA THR A 20 -31.74 -8.36 9.04
C THR A 20 -32.38 -6.96 9.07
N ARG A 21 -32.37 -6.28 10.22
CA ARG A 21 -32.89 -4.92 10.33
C ARG A 21 -31.76 -3.91 10.19
N ALA A 22 -31.88 -3.03 9.20
CA ALA A 22 -30.98 -1.89 9.04
C ALA A 22 -30.94 -1.07 10.34
N ILE A 23 -29.73 -0.81 10.84
CA ILE A 23 -29.54 0.05 12.01
C ILE A 23 -29.93 1.47 11.60
N LYS A 24 -31.10 1.93 12.07
CA LYS A 24 -31.63 3.27 11.76
C LYS A 24 -30.78 4.39 12.36
N ASP A 25 -30.16 4.13 13.52
CA ASP A 25 -29.27 5.07 14.21
C ASP A 25 -27.90 5.19 13.49
N PRO A 26 -27.55 6.36 12.94
CA PRO A 26 -26.27 6.57 12.25
C PRO A 26 -25.04 6.28 13.13
N ARG A 27 -25.09 6.58 14.44
CA ARG A 27 -23.94 6.37 15.33
C ARG A 27 -23.67 4.89 15.56
N LYS A 28 -24.71 4.11 15.83
CA LYS A 28 -24.60 2.65 16.00
C LYS A 28 -24.12 1.96 14.72
N ARG A 29 -24.51 2.48 13.56
CA ARG A 29 -24.03 1.98 12.25
C ARG A 29 -22.57 2.32 12.02
N LEU A 30 -22.10 3.51 12.40
CA LEU A 30 -20.69 3.89 12.32
C LEU A 30 -19.82 3.01 13.23
N ILE A 31 -20.22 2.81 14.49
CA ILE A 31 -19.50 1.93 15.43
C ILE A 31 -19.40 0.51 14.86
N LYS A 32 -20.52 -0.05 14.38
CA LYS A 32 -20.50 -1.38 13.73
C LYS A 32 -19.58 -1.43 12.51
N ALA A 33 -19.50 -0.36 11.73
CA ALA A 33 -18.58 -0.31 10.59
C ALA A 33 -17.11 -0.32 11.05
N ILE A 34 -16.77 0.43 12.10
CA ILE A 34 -15.43 0.41 12.72
C ILE A 34 -15.10 -0.99 13.24
N ASP A 35 -16.01 -1.61 14.02
CA ASP A 35 -15.82 -2.97 14.55
C ASP A 35 -15.59 -4.00 13.43
N LEU A 36 -16.32 -3.87 12.32
CA LEU A 36 -16.14 -4.73 11.14
C LEU A 36 -14.80 -4.49 10.46
N LEU A 37 -14.34 -3.25 10.35
CA LEU A 37 -13.03 -2.94 9.79
C LEU A 37 -11.92 -3.51 10.68
N ASP A 38 -11.98 -3.28 12.00
CA ASP A 38 -10.99 -3.79 12.95
C ASP A 38 -10.95 -5.33 12.98
N ALA A 39 -12.11 -5.99 12.94
CA ALA A 39 -12.19 -7.45 12.94
C ALA A 39 -11.64 -8.10 11.66
N ASN A 40 -11.72 -7.41 10.50
CA ASN A 40 -11.31 -7.98 9.21
C ASN A 40 -9.92 -7.51 8.77
N LEU A 41 -9.50 -6.30 9.14
CA LEU A 41 -8.26 -5.66 8.68
C LEU A 41 -7.25 -5.44 9.81
N GLY A 42 -7.65 -5.66 11.06
CA GLY A 42 -6.88 -5.31 12.25
C GLY A 42 -7.03 -3.83 12.62
N VAL A 43 -6.60 -3.49 13.83
CA VAL A 43 -6.63 -2.11 14.35
C VAL A 43 -5.58 -1.27 13.62
N ALA A 44 -5.96 -0.08 13.16
CA ALA A 44 -5.02 0.85 12.57
C ALA A 44 -4.00 1.35 13.62
N VAL A 45 -2.73 0.98 13.44
CA VAL A 45 -1.62 1.45 14.27
C VAL A 45 -0.89 2.58 13.56
N TRP A 46 -0.57 3.65 14.30
CA TRP A 46 0.36 4.67 13.83
C TRP A 46 1.79 4.10 13.89
N ASP A 47 2.44 4.05 12.74
CA ASP A 47 3.78 3.49 12.55
C ASP A 47 4.91 4.51 12.78
N GLY A 48 4.59 5.65 13.41
CA GLY A 48 5.55 6.63 13.86
C GLY A 48 5.78 7.79 12.88
N ARG A 49 6.83 8.57 13.15
CA ARG A 49 7.16 9.76 12.35
C ARG A 49 7.74 9.34 11.00
N LYS A 50 7.30 10.02 9.94
CA LYS A 50 7.76 9.84 8.57
C LYS A 50 8.34 11.14 8.03
N ASN A 51 9.26 11.03 7.07
CA ASN A 51 9.76 12.19 6.35
C ASN A 51 8.63 12.83 5.54
N ALA A 52 8.33 14.10 5.81
CA ALA A 52 7.18 14.80 5.22
C ALA A 52 7.32 14.94 3.69
N LEU A 53 8.52 15.19 3.17
CA LEU A 53 8.76 15.31 1.73
C LEU A 53 8.50 13.99 1.03
N GLU A 54 8.97 12.88 1.59
CA GLU A 54 8.73 11.55 1.03
C GLU A 54 7.25 11.20 0.99
N VAL A 55 6.53 11.44 2.10
CA VAL A 55 5.08 11.20 2.18
C VAL A 55 4.35 12.03 1.13
N LEU A 56 4.73 13.30 0.95
CA LEU A 56 4.13 14.20 -0.02
C LEU A 56 4.39 13.72 -1.46
N VAL A 57 5.63 13.36 -1.80
CA VAL A 57 5.98 12.82 -3.13
C VAL A 57 5.23 11.52 -3.41
N LEU A 58 5.21 10.58 -2.46
CA LEU A 58 4.46 9.34 -2.60
C LEU A 58 2.96 9.60 -2.78
N THR A 59 2.39 10.54 -2.02
CA THR A 59 0.99 10.95 -2.18
C THR A 59 0.72 11.46 -3.59
N ILE A 60 1.60 12.30 -4.16
CA ILE A 60 1.50 12.76 -5.54
C ILE A 60 1.58 11.58 -6.51
N LEU A 61 2.54 10.67 -6.32
CA LEU A 61 2.70 9.48 -7.16
C LEU A 61 1.51 8.51 -7.10
N SER A 62 0.71 8.55 -6.03
CA SER A 62 -0.49 7.70 -5.90
C SER A 62 -1.72 8.24 -6.61
N GLN A 63 -1.68 9.48 -7.08
CA GLN A 63 -2.82 10.07 -7.75
C GLN A 63 -3.14 9.29 -9.01
N ASN A 64 -4.40 8.85 -9.14
CA ASN A 64 -4.91 8.13 -10.30
C ASN A 64 -4.15 6.82 -10.63
N THR A 65 -3.59 6.14 -9.62
CA THR A 65 -2.90 4.87 -9.80
C THR A 65 -3.11 3.93 -8.60
N THR A 66 -2.40 2.80 -8.59
CA THR A 66 -2.43 1.83 -7.49
C THR A 66 -1.17 1.95 -6.62
N ASP A 67 -1.26 1.63 -5.33
CA ASP A 67 -0.12 1.65 -4.40
C ASP A 67 1.12 0.90 -4.93
N PRO A 68 1.02 -0.30 -5.54
CA PRO A 68 2.17 -0.97 -6.14
C PRO A 68 2.82 -0.19 -7.28
N ASN A 69 2.02 0.52 -8.09
CA ASN A 69 2.52 1.32 -9.22
C ASN A 69 3.19 2.61 -8.74
N ALA A 70 2.58 3.30 -7.76
CA ALA A 70 3.19 4.45 -7.12
C ALA A 70 4.51 4.09 -6.44
N LEU A 71 4.57 2.95 -5.73
CA LEU A 71 5.79 2.41 -5.14
C LEU A 71 6.86 2.15 -6.21
N ARG A 72 6.52 1.55 -7.35
CA ARG A 72 7.47 1.34 -8.46
C ARG A 72 7.98 2.66 -9.02
N GLY A 73 7.12 3.66 -9.20
CA GLY A 73 7.52 5.00 -9.62
C GLY A 73 8.54 5.63 -8.66
N TYR A 74 8.30 5.49 -7.37
CA TYR A 74 9.22 5.95 -6.33
C TYR A 74 10.55 5.18 -6.34
N GLN A 75 10.50 3.85 -6.41
CA GLN A 75 11.69 2.99 -6.51
C GLN A 75 12.53 3.29 -7.75
N ASN A 76 11.90 3.62 -8.88
CA ASN A 76 12.61 4.03 -10.09
C ASN A 76 13.35 5.35 -9.89
N LEU A 77 12.74 6.35 -9.22
CA LEU A 77 13.45 7.58 -8.85
C LEU A 77 14.70 7.27 -8.02
N THR A 78 14.56 6.47 -6.96
CA THR A 78 15.69 6.09 -6.10
C THR A 78 16.75 5.31 -6.88
N LYS A 79 16.35 4.41 -7.78
CA LYS A 79 17.27 3.62 -8.61
C LYS A 79 18.09 4.49 -9.56
N HIS A 80 17.49 5.49 -10.18
CA HIS A 80 18.15 6.35 -11.17
C HIS A 80 18.88 7.54 -10.55
N LEU A 81 18.41 8.01 -9.39
CA LEU A 81 18.95 9.13 -8.64
C LEU A 81 19.13 8.74 -7.17
N PRO A 82 20.05 7.81 -6.84
CA PRO A 82 20.23 7.37 -5.45
C PRO A 82 20.64 8.55 -4.57
N GLY A 83 19.95 8.70 -3.44
CA GLY A 83 20.28 9.65 -2.39
C GLY A 83 21.14 9.03 -1.29
N GLU A 84 21.17 9.69 -0.14
CA GLU A 84 21.87 9.19 1.05
C GLU A 84 21.20 7.92 1.59
N THR A 85 22.03 6.98 2.06
CA THR A 85 21.56 5.78 2.74
C THR A 85 21.12 6.15 4.15
N THR A 86 19.85 5.91 4.46
CA THR A 86 19.25 6.22 5.77
C THR A 86 19.03 4.97 6.63
N GLY A 87 19.36 3.78 6.11
CA GLY A 87 19.21 2.51 6.82
C GLY A 87 17.79 1.96 6.74
N LYS A 88 17.03 2.35 5.71
CA LYS A 88 15.68 1.84 5.49
C LYS A 88 15.73 0.40 5.01
N ASP A 89 14.77 -0.38 5.48
CA ASP A 89 14.74 -1.82 5.22
C ASP A 89 13.51 -2.20 4.39
N ALA A 90 13.75 -2.71 3.19
CA ALA A 90 12.72 -3.20 2.28
C ALA A 90 11.93 -4.40 2.84
N SER A 91 12.45 -5.08 3.87
CA SER A 91 11.74 -6.15 4.58
C SER A 91 10.51 -5.64 5.35
N THR A 92 10.47 -4.34 5.66
CA THR A 92 9.34 -3.72 6.38
C THR A 92 8.08 -3.58 5.53
N LEU A 93 8.17 -3.75 4.20
CA LEU A 93 6.98 -3.83 3.34
C LEU A 93 6.23 -5.14 3.63
N PRO A 94 4.88 -5.08 3.75
CA PRO A 94 4.08 -6.26 4.01
C PRO A 94 4.24 -7.29 2.89
N ARG A 95 4.36 -8.56 3.27
CA ARG A 95 4.55 -9.68 2.34
C ARG A 95 3.35 -10.63 2.33
N ASP A 96 3.04 -11.15 1.15
CA ASP A 96 2.04 -12.20 0.98
C ASP A 96 2.63 -13.58 1.33
N ALA A 97 1.80 -14.63 1.29
CA ALA A 97 2.24 -16.00 1.59
C ALA A 97 3.31 -16.53 0.63
N ALA A 98 3.50 -15.88 -0.53
CA ALA A 98 4.53 -16.22 -1.52
C ALA A 98 5.80 -15.34 -1.39
N GLY A 99 5.87 -14.46 -0.39
CA GLY A 99 7.00 -13.56 -0.15
C GLY A 99 7.03 -12.30 -1.04
N ASN A 100 6.01 -12.08 -1.88
CA ASN A 100 5.90 -10.86 -2.67
C ASN A 100 5.34 -9.72 -1.83
N VAL A 101 5.49 -8.46 -2.27
CA VAL A 101 4.83 -7.33 -1.61
C VAL A 101 3.30 -7.52 -1.68
N ASP A 102 2.66 -7.59 -0.52
CA ASP A 102 1.21 -7.78 -0.38
C ASP A 102 0.48 -6.53 -0.86
N LYS A 103 -0.18 -6.62 -2.01
CA LYS A 103 -0.88 -5.49 -2.64
C LYS A 103 -2.09 -5.01 -1.85
N VAL A 104 -2.65 -5.85 -0.97
CA VAL A 104 -3.84 -5.50 -0.17
C VAL A 104 -3.42 -4.83 1.13
N LYS A 105 -2.34 -5.30 1.76
CA LYS A 105 -1.82 -4.72 3.01
C LYS A 105 -0.85 -3.57 2.79
N LEU A 106 -0.33 -3.40 1.57
CA LEU A 106 0.54 -2.28 1.23
C LEU A 106 -0.19 -0.97 1.51
N ARG A 107 0.43 -0.15 2.33
CA ARG A 107 0.07 1.25 2.50
C ARG A 107 1.22 2.05 1.93
N LEU A 108 0.94 2.96 1.01
CA LEU A 108 2.00 3.74 0.38
C LEU A 108 2.88 4.50 1.37
N SER A 109 2.32 4.97 2.49
CA SER A 109 3.11 5.64 3.53
C SER A 109 4.19 4.74 4.16
N ASN A 110 4.06 3.41 4.07
CA ASN A 110 5.09 2.46 4.52
C ASN A 110 6.29 2.42 3.55
N ALA A 111 6.15 2.93 2.32
CA ALA A 111 7.28 3.05 1.41
C ALA A 111 8.34 4.01 1.96
N CYS A 112 7.95 5.04 2.73
CA CYS A 112 8.86 5.98 3.37
C CYS A 112 9.82 5.31 4.38
N THR A 113 9.42 4.18 4.97
CA THR A 113 10.26 3.46 5.94
C THR A 113 11.05 2.32 5.30
N ALA A 114 10.73 1.98 4.05
CA ALA A 114 11.24 0.79 3.38
C ALA A 114 12.13 1.07 2.16
N VAL A 115 12.02 2.26 1.57
CA VAL A 115 12.74 2.64 0.35
C VAL A 115 13.59 3.87 0.64
N GLU A 116 14.87 3.78 0.31
CA GLU A 116 15.78 4.91 0.42
C GLU A 116 15.29 6.09 -0.45
N PRO A 117 15.47 7.33 0.03
CA PRO A 117 15.04 8.48 -0.74
C PRO A 117 15.96 8.67 -1.96
N PRO A 118 15.43 9.20 -3.08
CA PRO A 118 16.27 9.70 -4.15
C PRO A 118 17.03 10.97 -3.70
N ASP A 119 18.07 11.34 -4.44
CA ASP A 119 18.71 12.65 -4.30
C ASP A 119 17.74 13.75 -4.77
N TRP A 120 17.11 14.43 -3.82
CA TRP A 120 16.14 15.48 -4.07
C TRP A 120 16.70 16.67 -4.84
N ALA A 121 17.98 17.02 -4.62
CA ALA A 121 18.63 18.12 -5.33
C ALA A 121 18.81 17.78 -6.82
N ARG A 122 19.06 16.51 -7.14
CA ARG A 122 19.11 16.04 -8.53
C ARG A 122 17.72 15.88 -9.14
N VAL A 123 16.73 15.42 -8.37
CA VAL A 123 15.33 15.36 -8.83
C VAL A 123 14.83 16.75 -9.24
N ALA A 124 15.09 17.77 -8.43
CA ALA A 124 14.66 19.15 -8.70
C ALA A 124 15.26 19.77 -9.98
N LYS A 125 16.39 19.22 -10.45
CA LYS A 125 17.09 19.69 -11.66
C LYS A 125 16.73 18.89 -12.92
N LEU A 126 15.92 17.84 -12.81
CA LEU A 126 15.51 17.04 -13.95
C LEU A 126 14.58 17.85 -14.88
N SER A 127 14.71 17.61 -16.18
CA SER A 127 13.67 18.03 -17.12
C SER A 127 12.39 17.24 -16.87
N GLN A 128 11.23 17.87 -17.14
CA GLN A 128 9.93 17.21 -16.98
C GLN A 128 9.84 15.88 -17.72
N LYS A 129 10.35 15.81 -18.96
CA LYS A 129 10.38 14.58 -19.75
C LYS A 129 11.12 13.45 -19.04
N LYS A 130 12.32 13.74 -18.51
CA LYS A 130 13.15 12.73 -17.86
C LYS A 130 12.60 12.31 -16.49
N LEU A 131 11.99 13.26 -15.78
CA LEU A 131 11.23 12.96 -14.57
C LEU A 131 10.04 12.04 -14.87
N GLY A 132 9.26 12.37 -15.90
CA GLY A 132 8.15 11.56 -16.40
C GLY A 132 8.57 10.13 -16.77
N ASP A 133 9.70 9.98 -17.47
CA ASP A 133 10.25 8.66 -17.80
C ASP A 133 10.54 7.80 -16.55
N TYR A 134 11.01 8.40 -15.46
CA TYR A 134 11.29 7.69 -14.20
C TYR A 134 10.02 7.30 -13.45
N ILE A 135 9.02 8.18 -13.43
CA ILE A 135 7.77 7.97 -12.67
C ILE A 135 6.64 7.38 -13.51
N ARG A 136 6.85 7.07 -14.79
CA ARG A 136 5.83 6.54 -15.71
C ARG A 136 5.07 5.32 -15.17
N ALA A 137 5.75 4.50 -14.35
CA ALA A 137 5.11 3.35 -13.69
C ALA A 137 3.93 3.75 -12.78
N ALA A 138 3.93 4.97 -12.25
CA ALA A 138 2.84 5.57 -11.49
C ALA A 138 1.67 6.04 -12.38
N GLY A 139 1.74 5.92 -13.71
CA GLY A 139 0.67 6.37 -14.62
C GLY A 139 0.66 7.88 -14.85
N LEU A 140 1.74 8.56 -14.48
CA LEU A 140 1.93 9.99 -14.73
C LEU A 140 2.55 10.20 -16.13
N PRO A 141 2.07 11.22 -16.89
CA PRO A 141 2.50 11.49 -18.26
C PRO A 141 3.95 11.93 -18.37
#